data_AF-A0A1A6APF5-F1
#
_entry.id   AF-A0A1A6APF5-F1
#
_cell.length_a   1.000
_cell.length_b   1.000
_cell.length_c   1.000
_cell.angle_alpha   90.00
_cell.angle_beta   90.00
_cell.angle_gamma   90.00
#
_symmetry.space_group_name_H-M   'P 1'
#
loop_
_entity.id
_entity.type
_entity.pdbx_description
1 polymer ?
#
loop_
_entity_poly.entity_id
_entity_poly.type
_entity_poly.pdbx_seq_one_letter_code
_entity_poly.pdbx_strand_id
1 'polypeptide(L)'
;MGKKFLILILMLLDGLIIISGALFTAYSAYFNVKVKVLNLNVSGIIFGLLILYFGIRYIPKLFKLKKQIEKPNMKFSWSNFQILKRGRSK
;
A
#
# COMPACT_ATOMS: atom_id res chain seq x y z
N MET A 1 12.19 18.32 9.15
CA MET A 1 10.85 18.49 8.54
C MET A 1 10.52 17.44 7.47
N GLY A 2 11.41 17.13 6.51
CA GLY A 2 11.08 16.27 5.36
C GLY A 2 10.47 14.88 5.66
N LYS A 3 10.91 14.18 6.72
CA LYS A 3 10.39 12.83 7.03
C LYS A 3 8.90 12.82 7.41
N LYS A 4 8.44 13.80 8.17
CA LYS A 4 7.02 13.91 8.59
C LYS A 4 6.13 14.26 7.38
N PHE A 5 6.62 15.14 6.51
CA PHE A 5 5.95 15.53 5.28
C PHE A 5 5.80 14.33 4.32
N LEU A 6 6.84 13.52 4.18
CA LEU A 6 6.81 12.32 3.34
C LEU A 6 5.80 11.27 3.84
N ILE A 7 5.66 11.09 5.16
CA ILE A 7 4.64 10.21 5.74
C ILE A 7 3.24 10.75 5.47
N LEU A 8 3.04 12.07 5.59
CA LEU A 8 1.75 12.69 5.31
C LEU A 8 1.34 12.46 3.84
N ILE A 9 2.26 12.64 2.91
CA ILE A 9 2.03 12.34 1.48
C ILE A 9 1.65 10.87 1.29
N LEU A 10 2.38 9.94 1.93
CA LEU A 10 2.07 8.51 1.85
C LEU A 10 0.67 8.20 2.38
N MET A 11 0.26 8.83 3.48
CA MET A 11 -1.08 8.65 4.06
C MET A 11 -2.17 9.21 3.13
N LEU A 12 -1.93 10.36 2.50
CA LEU A 12 -2.86 10.94 1.52
C LEU A 12 -3.00 10.06 0.28
N LEU A 13 -1.88 9.56 -0.25
CA LEU A 13 -1.89 8.64 -1.39
C LEU A 13 -2.63 7.34 -1.09
N ASP A 14 -2.42 6.75 0.09
CA ASP A 14 -3.15 5.55 0.51
C ASP A 14 -4.66 5.81 0.63
N GLY A 15 -5.04 6.97 1.19
CA GLY A 15 -6.43 7.41 1.22
C GLY A 15 -7.04 7.56 -0.18
N LEU A 16 -6.31 8.16 -1.12
CA LEU A 16 -6.74 8.29 -2.52
C LEU A 16 -6.92 6.92 -3.21
N ILE A 17 -6.05 5.95 -2.92
CA ILE A 17 -6.18 4.58 -3.44
C ILE A 17 -7.47 3.93 -2.93
N ILE A 18 -7.79 4.08 -1.63
CA ILE A 18 -9.01 3.53 -1.05
C ILE A 18 -10.25 4.18 -1.68
N ILE A 19 -10.26 5.51 -1.79
CA ILE A 19 -11.37 6.24 -2.41
C ILE A 19 -11.56 5.82 -3.87
N SER A 20 -10.46 5.73 -4.63
CA SER A 20 -10.49 5.28 -6.03
C SER A 20 -11.03 3.85 -6.14
N GLY A 21 -10.58 2.92 -5.30
CA GLY A 21 -11.08 1.55 -5.26
C GLY A 21 -12.57 1.48 -4.93
N ALA A 22 -13.04 2.26 -3.96
CA ALA A 22 -14.46 2.34 -3.58
C ALA A 22 -15.32 2.88 -4.73
N LEU A 23 -14.91 3.99 -5.34
CA LEU A 23 -15.61 4.59 -6.48
C LEU A 23 -15.64 3.64 -7.68
N PHE A 24 -14.52 3.00 -8.00
CA PHE A 24 -14.46 2.04 -9.10
C PHE A 24 -15.32 0.80 -8.86
N THR A 25 -15.39 0.33 -7.61
CA THR A 25 -16.28 -0.77 -7.23
C THR A 25 -17.75 -0.38 -7.42
N ALA A 26 -18.15 0.78 -6.92
CA ALA A 26 -19.52 1.28 -7.03
C ALA A 26 -19.92 1.52 -8.49
N TYR A 27 -19.03 2.14 -9.28
CA TYR A 27 -19.22 2.36 -10.71
C TYR A 27 -19.37 1.03 -11.46
N SER A 28 -18.48 0.07 -11.19
CA SER A 28 -18.54 -1.25 -11.84
C SER A 28 -19.82 -2.02 -11.49
N ALA A 29 -20.33 -1.86 -10.27
CA ALA A 29 -21.59 -2.46 -9.84
C ALA A 29 -22.81 -1.85 -10.55
N TYR A 30 -22.84 -0.53 -10.70
CA TYR A 30 -23.96 0.15 -11.36
C TYR A 30 -24.00 -0.12 -12.87
N PHE A 31 -22.84 -0.03 -13.54
CA PHE A 31 -22.75 -0.16 -15.00
C PHE A 31 -22.48 -1.60 -15.49
N ASN A 32 -22.42 -2.59 -14.57
CA ASN A 32 -22.08 -3.99 -14.89
C ASN A 32 -20.79 -4.11 -15.74
N VAL A 33 -19.76 -3.33 -15.37
CA VAL A 33 -18.51 -3.29 -16.11
C VAL A 33 -17.85 -4.66 -16.10
N LYS A 34 -17.56 -5.20 -17.28
CA LYS A 34 -16.80 -6.44 -17.47
C LYS A 34 -15.45 -6.11 -18.09
N VAL A 35 -14.39 -6.58 -17.45
CA VAL A 35 -13.02 -6.41 -17.90
C VAL A 35 -12.55 -7.75 -18.46
N LYS A 36 -12.10 -7.75 -19.72
CA LYS A 36 -11.54 -8.94 -20.34
C LYS A 36 -10.10 -9.13 -19.89
N VAL A 37 -9.84 -10.20 -19.16
CA VAL A 37 -8.51 -10.59 -18.66
C VAL A 37 -8.13 -11.88 -19.36
N LEU A 38 -7.12 -11.82 -20.22
CA LEU A 38 -6.77 -12.90 -21.13
C LEU A 38 -8.00 -13.31 -21.98
N ASN A 39 -8.58 -14.48 -21.70
CA ASN A 39 -9.77 -14.99 -22.38
C ASN A 39 -11.03 -15.02 -21.50
N LEU A 40 -10.97 -14.49 -20.27
CA LEU A 40 -12.09 -14.51 -19.32
C LEU A 40 -12.61 -13.10 -19.07
N ASN A 41 -13.94 -12.96 -19.04
CA ASN A 41 -14.59 -11.71 -18.63
C ASN A 41 -14.75 -11.71 -17.12
N VAL A 42 -13.97 -10.88 -16.44
CA VAL A 42 -13.99 -10.71 -14.99
C VAL A 42 -14.83 -9.47 -14.65
N SER A 43 -15.63 -9.54 -13.60
CA SER A 43 -16.39 -8.37 -13.12
C SER A 43 -15.43 -7.28 -12.64
N GLY A 44 -15.66 -6.04 -13.09
CA GLY A 44 -14.91 -4.86 -12.62
C GLY A 44 -14.98 -4.66 -11.10
N ILE A 45 -16.04 -5.18 -10.47
CA ILE A 45 -16.22 -5.18 -9.01
C ILE A 45 -15.02 -5.86 -8.31
N ILE A 46 -14.52 -6.96 -8.86
CA ILE A 46 -13.41 -7.72 -8.26
C ILE A 46 -12.13 -6.87 -8.25
N PHE A 47 -11.88 -6.13 -9.33
CA PHE A 47 -10.75 -5.21 -9.41
C PHE A 47 -10.86 -4.06 -8.41
N GLY A 48 -12.05 -3.47 -8.29
CA GLY A 48 -12.32 -2.44 -7.28
C GLY A 48 -12.07 -2.95 -5.86
N LEU A 49 -12.59 -4.14 -5.53
CA LEU A 49 -12.36 -4.79 -4.24
C LEU A 49 -10.88 -5.09 -3.99
N LEU A 50 -10.11 -5.51 -5.00
CA LEU A 50 -8.67 -5.71 -4.88
C LEU A 50 -7.94 -4.42 -4.51
N ILE A 51 -8.23 -3.32 -5.22
CA ILE A 51 -7.64 -2.00 -4.95
C ILE A 51 -7.97 -1.57 -3.51
N LEU A 52 -9.23 -1.72 -3.11
CA LEU A 52 -9.73 -1.37 -1.79
C LEU A 52 -9.06 -2.21 -0.69
N TYR A 53 -8.93 -3.52 -0.91
CA TYR A 53 -8.20 -4.43 -0.03
C TYR A 53 -6.74 -4.00 0.14
N PHE A 54 -6.04 -3.66 -0.95
CA PHE A 54 -4.67 -3.19 -0.88
C PHE A 54 -4.55 -1.92 -0.05
N GLY A 55 -5.37 -0.89 -0.32
CA GLY A 55 -5.36 0.34 0.46
C GLY A 55 -5.60 0.10 1.95
N ILE A 56 -6.67 -0.60 2.32
CA ILE A 56 -6.97 -0.92 3.73
C ILE A 56 -5.82 -1.70 4.39
N ARG A 57 -5.21 -2.64 3.67
CA ARG A 57 -4.09 -3.44 4.17
C ARG A 57 -2.85 -2.61 4.48
N TYR A 58 -2.64 -1.47 3.83
CA TYR A 58 -1.48 -0.62 4.05
C TYR A 58 -1.65 0.39 5.19
N ILE A 59 -2.88 0.76 5.55
CA ILE A 59 -3.19 1.62 6.69
C ILE A 59 -2.40 1.25 7.99
N PRO A 60 -2.49 0.03 8.54
CA PRO A 60 -1.80 -0.29 9.79
C PRO A 60 -0.27 -0.25 9.66
N LYS A 61 0.25 -0.56 8.47
CA LYS A 61 1.70 -0.45 8.17
C LYS A 61 2.15 1.00 8.17
N LEU A 62 1.36 1.90 7.59
CA LEU A 62 1.62 3.34 7.58
C LEU A 62 1.58 3.93 8.99
N PHE A 63 0.60 3.55 9.81
CA PHE A 63 0.57 3.98 11.22
C PHE A 63 1.77 3.49 12.01
N LYS A 64 2.18 2.23 11.80
CA LYS A 64 3.41 1.69 12.41
C LYS A 64 4.63 2.50 11.97
N LEU A 65 4.74 2.83 10.68
CA LEU A 65 5.84 3.62 10.13
C LEU A 65 5.86 5.04 10.72
N LYS A 66 4.71 5.71 10.80
CA LYS A 66 4.55 7.03 11.44
C LYS A 66 5.07 6.99 12.88
N LYS A 67 4.60 6.01 13.66
CA LYS A 67 5.01 5.83 15.07
C LYS A 67 6.51 5.58 15.22
N GLN A 68 7.13 4.87 14.26
CA GLN A 68 8.56 4.60 14.29
C GLN A 68 9.39 5.85 13.98
N ILE A 69 9.01 6.62 12.95
CA ILE A 69 9.74 7.81 12.53
C ILE A 69 9.58 8.96 13.54
N GLU A 70 8.46 9.03 14.25
CA GLU A 70 8.24 10.03 15.31
C GLU A 70 9.03 9.75 16.60
N LYS A 71 9.67 8.58 16.75
CA LYS A 71 10.51 8.31 17.93
C LYS A 71 11.76 9.21 17.92
N PRO A 72 12.05 9.94 19.02
CA PRO A 72 13.09 10.98 19.06
C PRO A 72 14.52 10.45 18.82
N ASN A 73 14.78 9.16 19.06
CA ASN A 73 16.10 8.55 18.97
C ASN A 73 16.29 7.52 17.83
N MET A 74 15.38 7.47 16.85
CA MET A 74 15.60 6.58 15.70
C MET A 74 16.62 7.18 14.72
N LYS A 75 17.89 6.76 14.89
CA LYS A 75 18.93 6.91 13.87
C LYS A 75 18.74 5.82 12.82
N PHE A 76 18.78 6.20 11.54
CA PHE A 76 18.81 5.24 10.44
C PHE A 76 20.12 4.45 10.55
N SER A 77 20.03 3.18 10.95
CA SER A 77 21.23 2.34 11.08
C SER A 77 21.45 1.55 9.79
N TRP A 78 22.54 1.87 9.10
CA TRP A 78 23.04 1.10 7.96
C TRP A 78 23.45 -0.33 8.35
N SER A 79 23.61 -0.62 9.65
CA SER A 79 23.87 -1.98 10.15
C SER A 79 22.74 -2.96 9.80
N ASN A 80 21.48 -2.50 9.71
CA ASN A 80 20.35 -3.35 9.34
C ASN A 80 20.34 -3.73 7.85
N PHE A 81 21.09 -2.99 7.02
CA PHE A 81 21.25 -3.25 5.59
C PHE A 81 22.58 -3.91 5.26
N GLN A 82 23.41 -4.24 6.28
CA GLN A 82 24.47 -5.20 6.07
C GLN A 82 23.79 -6.54 5.79
N ILE A 83 23.66 -6.84 4.50
CA ILE A 83 23.48 -8.19 4.02
C ILE A 83 24.59 -8.98 4.69
N LEU A 84 24.26 -9.71 5.75
CA LEU A 84 25.08 -10.81 6.19
C LEU A 84 25.17 -11.67 4.94
N LYS A 85 26.28 -11.53 4.21
CA LYS A 85 26.81 -12.64 3.43
C LYS A 85 26.96 -13.73 4.47
N ARG A 86 25.91 -14.54 4.67
CA ARG A 86 26.03 -15.89 5.19
C ARG A 86 26.85 -16.62 4.14
N GLY A 87 28.15 -16.33 4.15
CA GLY A 87 29.13 -17.25 3.66
C GLY A 87 28.89 -18.51 4.45
N ARG A 88 28.45 -19.55 3.75
CA ARG A 88 28.79 -20.91 4.13
C ARG A 88 30.26 -20.89 4.55
N SER A 89 30.52 -21.09 5.83
CA SER A 89 31.83 -21.51 6.27
C SER A 89 31.62 -22.80 7.04
N LYS A 90 31.96 -23.88 6.31
CA LYS A 90 32.26 -25.26 6.68
C LYS A 90 31.57 -25.84 7.92
#